data_AF-A0A841C4A9-F1
#
_entry.id   AF-A0A841C4A9-F1
#
_cell.length_a   1.000
_cell.length_b   1.000
_cell.length_c   1.000
_cell.angle_alpha   90.00
_cell.angle_beta   90.00
_cell.angle_gamma   90.00
#
_symmetry.space_group_name_H-M   'P 1'
#
loop_
_entity.id
_entity.type
_entity.pdbx_description
1 polymer ?
#
loop_
_entity_poly.entity_id
_entity_poly.type
_entity_poly.pdbx_seq_one_letter_code
_entity_poly.pdbx_strand_id
1 'polypeptide(L)'
;MSTADFYDTLQRIESVHLTVESANERLHRYVVGQVVAGVVLVVAAASVVAAGAPAAGAAAVGLLALGGGAVIAIGTSRLLIRPVRTQARRDEAMVVEAANMLREILPHLARREQWGPVSYRLAETRIARFQFFLEDR
;
A
#
# COMPACT_ATOMS: atom_id res chain seq x y z
N MET A 1 7.81 -25.90 -17.00
CA MET A 1 7.01 -25.66 -15.78
C MET A 1 6.10 -26.84 -15.56
N SER A 2 6.21 -27.47 -14.40
CA SER A 2 5.27 -28.50 -13.93
C SER A 2 4.09 -27.86 -13.20
N THR A 3 3.01 -28.62 -12.94
CA THR A 3 1.92 -28.16 -12.06
C THR A 3 2.41 -27.72 -10.67
N ALA A 4 3.41 -28.41 -10.11
CA ALA A 4 3.99 -28.03 -8.82
C ALA A 4 4.68 -26.65 -8.91
N ASP A 5 5.50 -26.43 -9.94
CA ASP A 5 6.18 -25.13 -10.14
C ASP A 5 5.16 -23.99 -10.35
N PHE A 6 4.06 -24.27 -11.05
CA PHE A 6 2.98 -23.30 -11.27
C PHE A 6 2.32 -22.88 -9.96
N TYR A 7 1.94 -23.83 -9.11
CA TYR A 7 1.30 -23.51 -7.83
C TYR A 7 2.27 -22.87 -6.85
N ASP A 8 3.55 -23.26 -6.84
CA ASP A 8 4.58 -22.62 -6.01
C ASP A 8 4.78 -21.16 -6.44
N THR A 9 4.87 -20.90 -7.74
CA THR A 9 4.95 -19.53 -8.29
C THR A 9 3.72 -18.72 -7.93
N LEU A 10 2.52 -19.30 -8.07
CA LEU A 10 1.26 -18.63 -7.76
C LEU A 10 1.14 -18.33 -6.26
N GLN A 11 1.54 -19.25 -5.39
CA GLN A 11 1.58 -19.04 -3.94
C GLN A 11 2.60 -17.96 -3.54
N ARG A 12 3.76 -17.93 -4.21
CA ARG A 12 4.77 -16.89 -3.98
C ARG A 12 4.23 -15.51 -4.33
N ILE A 13 3.55 -15.36 -5.46
CA ILE A 13 2.91 -14.11 -5.87
C ILE A 13 1.83 -13.69 -4.86
N GLU A 14 0.98 -14.62 -4.41
CA GLU A 14 -0.02 -14.35 -3.37
C GLU A 14 0.62 -13.85 -2.05
N SER A 15 1.74 -14.45 -1.63
CA SER A 15 2.44 -14.04 -0.40
C SER A 15 3.04 -12.63 -0.50
N VAL A 16 3.61 -12.27 -1.66
CA VAL A 16 4.13 -10.92 -1.92
C VAL A 16 2.96 -9.93 -1.93
N HIS A 17 1.84 -10.29 -2.54
CA HIS A 17 0.64 -9.45 -2.59
C HIS A 17 0.11 -9.10 -1.19
N LEU A 18 -0.08 -10.10 -0.31
CA LEU A 18 -0.51 -9.87 1.07
C LEU A 18 0.47 -8.98 1.87
N THR A 19 1.76 -9.10 1.57
CA THR A 19 2.80 -8.27 2.19
C THR A 19 2.64 -6.81 1.76
N VAL A 20 2.43 -6.54 0.47
CA VAL A 20 2.20 -5.19 -0.06
C VAL A 20 0.89 -4.59 0.48
N GLU A 21 -0.18 -5.36 0.54
CA GLU A 21 -1.48 -4.92 1.06
C GLU A 21 -1.37 -4.50 2.53
N SER A 22 -0.76 -5.34 3.37
CA SER A 22 -0.53 -5.02 4.78
C SER A 22 0.39 -3.81 4.99
N ALA A 23 1.37 -3.60 4.10
CA ALA A 23 2.26 -2.43 4.13
C ALA A 23 1.50 -1.14 3.77
N ASN A 24 0.64 -1.19 2.75
CA ASN A 24 -0.22 -0.07 2.36
C ASN A 24 -1.23 0.27 3.46
N GLU A 25 -1.83 -0.72 4.10
CA GLU A 25 -2.77 -0.48 5.19
C GLU A 25 -2.08 0.17 6.40
N ARG A 26 -0.87 -0.28 6.75
CA ARG A 26 -0.05 0.37 7.79
C ARG A 26 0.26 1.82 7.43
N LEU A 27 0.69 2.07 6.19
CA LEU A 27 0.93 3.44 5.71
C LEU A 27 -0.33 4.31 5.80
N HIS A 28 -1.48 3.77 5.42
CA HIS A 28 -2.75 4.49 5.52
C HIS A 28 -3.06 4.88 6.97
N ARG A 29 -2.94 3.94 7.91
CA ARG A 29 -3.11 4.23 9.34
C ARG A 29 -2.13 5.28 9.85
N TYR A 30 -0.86 5.24 9.43
CA TYR A 30 0.12 6.27 9.79
C TYR A 30 -0.25 7.65 9.23
N VAL A 31 -0.66 7.74 7.97
CA VAL A 31 -1.08 9.01 7.35
C VAL A 31 -2.32 9.57 8.06
N VAL A 32 -3.33 8.73 8.31
CA VAL A 32 -4.53 9.13 9.06
C VAL A 32 -4.16 9.61 10.47
N GLY A 33 -3.29 8.89 11.17
CA GLY A 33 -2.78 9.28 12.48
C GLY A 33 -2.07 10.65 12.47
N GLN A 34 -1.30 10.95 11.43
CA GLN A 34 -0.66 12.25 11.26
C GLN A 34 -1.66 13.38 11.02
N VAL A 35 -2.68 13.13 10.19
CA VAL A 35 -3.75 14.12 9.96
C VAL A 35 -4.49 14.41 11.26
N VAL A 36 -4.85 13.38 12.03
CA VAL A 36 -5.52 13.54 13.33
C VAL A 36 -4.63 14.32 14.31
N ALA A 37 -3.35 13.97 14.42
CA ALA A 37 -2.41 14.68 15.28
C ALA A 37 -2.26 16.16 14.89
N GLY A 38 -2.19 16.45 13.58
CA GLY A 38 -2.15 17.82 13.06
C GLY A 38 -3.41 18.62 13.42
N VAL A 39 -4.60 18.02 13.27
CA VAL A 39 -5.87 18.64 13.66
C VAL A 39 -5.91 18.95 15.15
N VAL A 40 -5.49 18.01 16.01
CA VAL A 40 -5.41 18.22 17.46
C VAL A 40 -4.48 19.39 17.80
N LEU A 41 -3.34 19.49 17.13
CA LEU A 41 -2.37 20.59 17.32
C LEU A 41 -2.97 21.95 16.93
N VAL A 42 -3.71 22.01 15.82
CA VAL A 42 -4.39 23.24 15.37
C VAL A 42 -5.48 23.65 16.36
N VAL A 43 -6.30 22.70 16.83
CA VAL A 43 -7.33 22.97 17.84
C VAL A 43 -6.72 23.45 19.16
N ALA A 44 -5.62 22.82 19.60
CA ALA A 44 -4.90 23.24 20.80
C ALA A 44 -4.34 24.67 20.64
N ALA A 45 -3.70 24.99 19.51
CA ALA A 45 -3.22 26.34 19.23
C ALA A 45 -4.37 27.36 19.21
N ALA A 46 -5.49 27.04 18.57
CA ALA A 46 -6.67 27.90 18.54
C ALA A 46 -7.24 28.14 19.94
N SER A 47 -7.25 27.12 20.81
CA SER A 47 -7.71 27.24 22.19
C SER A 47 -6.83 28.17 23.04
N VAL A 48 -5.50 28.15 22.84
CA VAL A 48 -4.56 29.05 23.54
C VAL A 48 -4.76 30.50 23.09
N VAL A 49 -5.02 30.73 21.80
CA VAL A 49 -5.36 32.07 21.30
C VAL A 49 -6.69 32.56 21.86
N ALA A 50 -7.71 31.70 21.89
CA ALA A 50 -9.02 32.00 22.45
C ALA A 50 -8.96 32.30 23.98
N ALA A 51 -8.00 31.72 24.69
CA ALA A 51 -7.77 31.97 26.12
C ALA A 51 -7.08 33.32 26.44
N GLY A 52 -6.83 34.17 25.44
CA GLY A 52 -6.29 35.52 25.66
C GLY A 52 -4.77 35.58 25.80
N ALA A 53 -4.05 34.59 25.26
CA ALA A 53 -2.59 34.61 25.26
C ALA A 53 -2.04 35.86 24.54
N PRO A 54 -0.95 36.47 25.04
CA PRO A 54 -0.32 37.60 24.39
C PRO A 54 0.12 37.23 22.96
N ALA A 55 -0.03 38.16 22.01
CA ALA A 55 0.21 37.92 20.58
C ALA A 55 1.58 37.29 20.27
N ALA A 56 2.62 37.64 21.04
CA ALA A 56 3.95 37.04 20.91
C ALA A 56 4.00 35.56 21.32
N GLY A 57 3.25 35.16 22.36
CA GLY A 57 3.12 33.77 22.79
C GLY A 57 2.31 32.93 21.79
N ALA A 58 1.23 33.49 21.26
CA ALA A 58 0.44 32.86 20.20
C ALA A 58 1.26 32.64 18.91
N ALA A 59 2.06 33.62 18.51
CA ALA A 59 2.94 33.53 17.33
C ALA A 59 4.04 32.47 17.50
N ALA A 60 4.66 32.38 18.69
CA ALA A 60 5.68 31.37 18.99
C ALA A 60 5.10 29.94 18.97
N VAL A 61 3.90 29.74 19.54
CA VAL A 61 3.21 28.44 19.50
C VAL A 61 2.81 28.07 18.07
N GLY A 62 2.30 29.03 17.28
CA GLY A 62 1.97 28.81 15.87
C GLY A 62 3.18 28.43 15.01
N LEU A 63 4.33 29.09 15.22
CA LEU A 63 5.59 28.77 14.53
C LEU A 63 6.15 27.41 14.92
N LEU A 64 6.09 27.03 16.20
CA LEU A 64 6.49 25.70 16.66
C LEU A 64 5.58 24.61 16.12
N ALA A 65 4.27 24.85 16.09
CA ALA A 65 3.29 23.93 15.51
C ALA A 65 3.51 23.73 14.01
N LEU A 66 3.70 24.82 13.25
CA LEU A 66 3.95 24.77 11.81
C LEU A 66 5.32 24.17 11.48
N GLY A 67 6.38 24.60 12.18
CA GLY A 67 7.74 24.11 11.97
C GLY A 67 7.88 22.64 12.36
N GLY A 68 7.39 22.27 13.54
CA GLY A 68 7.38 20.88 14.02
C GLY A 68 6.53 19.98 13.12
N GLY A 69 5.33 20.44 12.76
CA GLY A 69 4.44 19.72 11.84
C GLY A 69 5.08 19.51 10.46
N ALA A 70 5.72 20.54 9.90
CA ALA A 70 6.40 20.44 8.61
C ALA A 70 7.60 19.48 8.66
N VAL A 71 8.41 19.51 9.72
CA VAL A 71 9.55 18.60 9.88
C VAL A 71 9.09 17.15 10.00
N ILE A 72 8.05 16.90 10.80
CA ILE A 72 7.47 15.55 10.95
C ILE A 72 6.86 15.08 9.62
N ALA A 73 6.10 15.94 8.93
CA ALA A 73 5.49 15.59 7.64
C ALA A 73 6.53 15.30 6.55
N ILE A 74 7.57 16.13 6.43
CA ILE A 74 8.65 15.95 5.45
C ILE A 74 9.48 14.71 5.79
N GLY A 75 9.82 14.52 7.08
CA GLY A 75 10.57 13.35 7.55
C GLY A 75 9.82 12.06 7.24
N THR A 76 8.52 12.02 7.55
CA THR A 76 7.68 10.84 7.30
C THR A 76 7.49 10.58 5.81
N SER A 77 7.24 11.66 5.04
CA SER A 77 7.11 11.58 3.59
C SER A 77 8.36 10.98 2.93
N ARG A 78 9.55 11.47 3.28
CA ARG A 78 10.79 11.04 2.63
C ARG A 78 11.34 9.72 3.15
N LEU A 79 11.25 9.48 4.46
CA LEU A 79 11.87 8.30 5.09
C LEU A 79 10.97 7.06 5.07
N LEU A 80 9.64 7.24 5.08
CA LEU A 80 8.69 6.14 5.21
C LEU A 80 7.80 6.00 3.99
N ILE A 81 7.13 7.07 3.56
CA ILE A 81 6.08 6.97 2.53
C ILE A 81 6.69 6.75 1.14
N ARG A 82 7.68 7.55 0.75
CA ARG A 82 8.26 7.50 -0.60
C ARG A 82 8.95 6.16 -0.92
N PRO A 83 9.86 5.62 -0.09
CA PRO A 83 10.52 4.36 -0.39
C PRO A 83 9.53 3.18 -0.42
N VAL A 84 8.60 3.13 0.54
CA VAL A 84 7.59 2.06 0.59
C VAL A 84 6.67 2.15 -0.61
N ARG A 85 6.27 3.35 -1.06
CA ARG A 85 5.42 3.51 -2.25
C ARG A 85 6.16 3.15 -3.54
N THR A 86 7.46 3.46 -3.65
CA THR A 86 8.25 3.02 -4.81
C THR A 86 8.47 1.53 -4.83
N GLN A 87 8.66 0.91 -3.66
CA GLN A 87 8.84 -0.53 -3.55
C GLN A 87 7.53 -1.28 -3.81
N ALA A 88 6.42 -0.85 -3.19
CA ALA A 88 5.08 -1.36 -3.48
C ALA A 88 4.73 -1.28 -4.97
N ARG A 89 5.06 -0.17 -5.66
CA ARG A 89 4.83 -0.07 -7.11
C ARG A 89 5.68 -1.03 -7.94
N ARG A 90 6.92 -1.30 -7.53
CA ARG A 90 7.78 -2.29 -8.20
C ARG A 90 7.26 -3.69 -7.96
N ASP A 91 6.89 -4.00 -6.72
CA ASP A 91 6.36 -5.30 -6.32
C ASP A 91 5.01 -5.57 -7.00
N GLU A 92 4.13 -4.56 -7.08
CA GLU A 92 2.88 -4.60 -7.86
C GLU A 92 3.15 -4.90 -9.33
N ALA A 93 4.12 -4.21 -9.96
CA ALA A 93 4.44 -4.44 -11.36
C ALA A 93 4.95 -5.87 -11.60
N MET A 94 5.81 -6.38 -10.70
CA MET A 94 6.29 -7.77 -10.76
C MET A 94 5.16 -8.78 -10.56
N VAL A 95 4.24 -8.54 -9.63
CA VAL A 95 3.06 -9.40 -9.39
C VAL A 95 2.17 -9.46 -10.63
N VAL A 96 1.89 -8.31 -11.26
CA VAL A 96 1.07 -8.23 -12.48
C VAL A 96 1.73 -8.94 -13.65
N GLU A 97 3.04 -8.72 -13.85
CA GLU A 97 3.80 -9.38 -14.91
C GLU A 97 3.79 -10.90 -14.74
N ALA A 98 4.05 -11.39 -13.51
CA ALA A 98 4.03 -12.80 -13.20
C ALA A 98 2.62 -13.41 -13.34
N ALA A 99 1.57 -12.70 -12.93
CA ALA A 99 0.20 -13.14 -13.12
C ALA A 99 -0.20 -13.24 -14.60
N ASN A 100 0.24 -12.28 -15.43
CA ASN A 100 0.04 -12.33 -16.88
C ASN A 100 0.76 -13.52 -17.52
N MET A 101 2.01 -13.76 -17.13
CA MET A 101 2.78 -14.93 -17.59
C MET A 101 2.08 -16.25 -17.20
N LEU A 102 1.58 -16.36 -15.97
CA LEU A 102 0.83 -17.53 -15.52
C LEU A 102 -0.46 -17.73 -16.33
N ARG A 103 -1.15 -16.63 -16.70
CA ARG A 103 -2.36 -16.68 -17.54
C ARG A 103 -2.06 -17.19 -18.94
N GLU A 104 -0.93 -16.79 -19.52
CA GLU A 104 -0.48 -17.24 -20.83
C GLU A 104 -0.11 -18.73 -20.82
N ILE A 105 0.57 -19.18 -19.76
CA ILE A 105 1.03 -20.58 -19.62
C ILE A 105 -0.12 -21.52 -19.22
N LEU A 106 -1.11 -21.05 -18.46
CA LEU A 106 -2.23 -21.84 -17.93
C LEU A 106 -2.91 -22.76 -18.98
N PRO A 107 -3.36 -22.28 -20.16
CA PRO A 107 -4.02 -23.14 -21.14
C PRO A 107 -3.09 -24.22 -21.70
N HIS A 108 -1.79 -23.95 -21.82
CA HIS A 108 -0.81 -24.92 -22.30
C HIS A 108 -0.55 -26.00 -21.24
N LEU A 109 -0.40 -25.59 -19.98
CA LEU A 109 -0.19 -26.50 -18.86
C LEU A 109 -1.42 -27.39 -18.63
N ALA A 110 -2.61 -26.81 -18.66
CA ALA A 110 -3.87 -27.52 -18.50
C ALA A 110 -4.08 -28.59 -19.58
N ARG A 111 -3.74 -28.30 -20.84
CA ARG A 111 -3.79 -29.29 -21.93
C ARG A 111 -2.75 -30.38 -21.75
N ARG A 112 -1.51 -30.01 -21.42
CA ARG A 112 -0.39 -30.95 -21.27
C ARG A 112 -0.61 -31.95 -20.12
N GLU A 113 -1.11 -31.46 -19.00
CA GLU A 113 -1.34 -32.27 -17.80
C GLU A 113 -2.80 -32.73 -17.65
N GLN A 114 -3.62 -32.56 -18.69
CA GLN A 114 -5.01 -33.02 -18.74
C GLN A 114 -5.84 -32.56 -17.53
N TRP A 115 -5.69 -31.29 -17.16
CA TRP A 115 -6.38 -30.75 -16.00
C TRP A 115 -7.90 -30.86 -16.17
N GLY A 116 -8.55 -31.33 -15.11
CA GLY A 116 -10.00 -31.33 -15.04
C GLY A 116 -10.57 -29.89 -15.03
N PRO A 117 -11.86 -29.73 -15.38
CA PRO A 117 -12.52 -28.43 -15.44
C PRO A 117 -12.62 -27.72 -14.09
N VAL A 118 -12.42 -28.45 -12.97
CA VAL A 118 -12.37 -27.88 -11.61
C VAL A 118 -11.01 -27.23 -11.35
N SER A 119 -9.91 -27.95 -11.60
CA SER A 119 -8.54 -27.45 -11.38
C SER A 119 -8.24 -26.24 -12.26
N TYR A 120 -8.69 -26.28 -13.52
CA TYR A 120 -8.60 -25.14 -14.44
C TYR A 120 -9.33 -23.91 -13.89
N ARG A 121 -10.62 -24.05 -13.52
CA ARG A 121 -11.41 -22.94 -12.97
C ARG A 121 -10.83 -22.40 -11.66
N LEU A 122 -10.30 -23.26 -10.79
CA LEU A 122 -9.65 -22.84 -9.56
C LEU A 122 -8.42 -21.96 -9.85
N ALA A 123 -7.54 -22.41 -10.75
CA ALA A 123 -6.35 -21.66 -11.14
C ALA A 123 -6.71 -20.33 -11.82
N GLU A 124 -7.70 -20.34 -12.72
CA GLU A 124 -8.22 -19.15 -13.38
C GLU A 124 -8.80 -18.14 -12.37
N THR A 125 -9.61 -18.61 -11.42
CA THR A 125 -10.20 -17.77 -10.36
C THR A 125 -9.13 -17.14 -9.48
N ARG A 126 -8.05 -17.89 -9.16
CA ARG A 126 -6.93 -17.35 -8.38
C ARG A 126 -6.14 -16.30 -9.15
N ILE A 127 -5.86 -16.54 -10.44
CA ILE A 127 -5.18 -15.55 -11.30
C ILE A 127 -6.04 -14.29 -11.49
N ALA A 128 -7.35 -14.44 -11.65
CA ALA A 128 -8.27 -13.32 -11.88
C ALA A 128 -8.28 -12.30 -10.73
N ARG A 129 -7.96 -12.70 -9.49
CA ARG A 129 -7.86 -11.77 -8.35
C ARG A 129 -6.81 -10.69 -8.55
N PHE A 130 -5.79 -10.94 -9.37
CA PHE A 130 -4.74 -9.98 -9.67
C PHE A 130 -5.13 -8.96 -10.76
N GLN A 131 -6.25 -9.14 -11.48
CA GLN A 131 -6.68 -8.20 -12.53
C GLN A 131 -7.25 -6.89 -11.98
N PHE A 132 -7.93 -6.93 -10.83
CA PHE A 132 -8.57 -5.75 -10.23
C PHE A 132 -7.58 -4.62 -9.91
N PHE A 133 -6.28 -4.91 -9.85
CA PHE A 133 -5.23 -3.91 -9.63
C PHE A 133 -4.94 -3.00 -10.83
N LEU A 134 -5.37 -3.38 -12.04
CA LEU A 134 -5.18 -2.57 -13.25
C LEU A 134 -6.32 -1.58 -13.51
N GLU A 135 -7.52 -1.83 -12.96
CA GLU A 135 -8.71 -1.00 -13.21
C GLU A 135 -8.90 0.14 -12.20
N ASP A 136 -8.25 0.08 -11.04
CA ASP A 136 -8.39 1.09 -9.95
C ASP A 136 -7.34 2.24 -10.01
N ARG A 137 -6.71 2.47 -11.17
CA ARG A 137 -5.76 3.58 -11.42
C ARG A 137 -6.28 4.56 -12.47
#